data_AF-A0A349XPT4-F1
#
_entry.id   AF-A0A349XPT4-F1
#
_cell.length_a   1.000
_cell.length_b   1.000
_cell.length_c   1.000
_cell.angle_alpha   90.00
_cell.angle_beta   90.00
_cell.angle_gamma   90.00
#
_symmetry.space_group_name_H-M   'P 1'
#
loop_
_entity.id
_entity.type
_entity.pdbx_description
1 polymer ?
#
loop_
_entity_poly.entity_id
_entity_poly.type
_entity_poly.pdbx_seq_one_letter_code
_entity_poly.pdbx_strand_id
1 'polypeptide(L)'
;MQGLGPDGTYSLKNEFTEVAPAPTILLEGAYSASPFLRDLIDLAVIVDVPTKVRHERTAAREQGAEGFLAAWHAVWDDVESYYFERVCPPRSFDLVIQN
;
A
#
# COMPACT_ATOMS: atom_id res chain seq x y z
N MET A 1 8.51 12.44 0.13
CA MET A 1 7.37 13.25 0.62
C MET A 1 7.36 12.93 2.10
N GLN A 2 7.76 13.82 2.99
CA GLN A 2 7.73 13.48 4.42
C GLN A 2 6.26 13.42 4.83
N GLY A 3 5.79 12.40 5.54
CA GLY A 3 4.43 12.43 6.08
C GLY A 3 4.35 13.56 7.10
N LEU A 4 3.82 14.71 6.67
CA LEU A 4 3.80 15.97 7.43
C LEU A 4 2.66 16.00 8.45
N GLY A 5 1.85 14.93 8.55
CA GLY A 5 0.79 14.81 9.53
C GLY A 5 1.36 14.74 10.97
N PRO A 6 0.66 15.29 11.97
CA PRO A 6 1.09 15.26 13.37
C PRO A 6 1.17 13.84 13.97
N ASP A 7 0.52 12.87 13.34
CA ASP A 7 0.54 11.44 13.63
C ASP A 7 1.47 10.64 12.70
N GLY A 8 2.26 11.34 11.88
CA GLY A 8 3.12 10.72 10.88
C GLY A 8 2.33 10.11 9.72
N THR A 9 1.17 10.64 9.36
CA THR A 9 0.41 10.17 8.17
C THR A 9 0.64 11.03 6.94
N TYR A 10 0.32 10.45 5.77
CA TYR A 10 0.18 11.19 4.53
C TYR A 10 -1.25 11.72 4.42
N SER A 11 -1.41 13.02 4.19
CA SER A 11 -2.69 13.57 3.79
C SER A 11 -3.00 13.21 2.34
N LEU A 12 -4.28 12.94 2.05
CA LEU A 12 -4.76 12.92 0.68
C LEU A 12 -4.58 14.30 0.05
N LYS A 13 -4.20 14.32 -1.24
CA LYS A 13 -4.20 15.56 -2.01
C LYS A 13 -5.64 16.01 -2.24
N ASN A 14 -5.87 17.32 -2.19
CA ASN A 14 -7.16 17.93 -2.55
C ASN A 14 -7.31 18.15 -4.06
N GLU A 15 -6.21 18.04 -4.81
CA GLU A 15 -6.20 18.10 -6.26
C GLU A 15 -6.61 16.74 -6.83
N PHE A 16 -7.56 16.76 -7.76
CA PHE A 16 -7.99 15.59 -8.50
C PHE A 16 -7.74 15.80 -9.99
N THR A 17 -7.42 14.70 -10.67
CA THR A 17 -7.30 14.66 -12.13
C THR A 17 -8.41 13.78 -12.66
N GLU A 18 -9.26 14.35 -13.50
CA GLU A 18 -10.25 13.56 -14.24
C GLU A 18 -9.57 12.88 -15.43
N VAL A 19 -9.87 11.61 -15.61
CA VAL A 19 -9.38 10.81 -16.72
C VAL A 19 -10.57 10.22 -17.47
N ALA A 20 -10.48 10.16 -18.80
CA ALA A 20 -11.49 9.46 -19.59
C ALA A 20 -11.46 7.96 -19.29
N PRO A 21 -12.59 7.25 -19.39
CA PRO A 21 -12.61 5.80 -19.28
C PRO A 21 -11.59 5.15 -20.24
N ALA A 22 -10.89 4.14 -19.75
CA ALA A 22 -9.92 3.38 -20.53
C ALA A 22 -10.35 1.91 -20.63
N PRO A 23 -10.01 1.20 -21.72
CA PRO A 23 -10.21 -0.24 -21.81
C PRO A 23 -9.48 -1.04 -20.71
N THR A 24 -8.49 -0.42 -20.06
CA THR A 24 -7.72 -1.01 -18.97
C THR A 24 -7.37 0.07 -17.97
N ILE A 25 -7.67 -0.16 -16.70
CA ILE A 25 -7.37 0.73 -15.58
C ILE A 25 -6.44 -0.04 -14.65
N LEU A 26 -5.27 0.53 -14.36
CA LEU A 26 -4.39 0.03 -13.31
C LEU A 26 -4.70 0.79 -12.02
N LEU A 27 -5.12 0.06 -10.99
CA LEU A 27 -5.29 0.59 -9.64
C LEU A 27 -4.17 0.05 -8.76
N GLU A 28 -3.14 0.85 -8.49
CA GLU A 28 -2.06 0.48 -7.57
C GLU A 28 -2.19 1.15 -6.19
N GLY A 29 -1.51 0.58 -5.21
CA GLY A 29 -1.48 1.06 -3.83
C GLY A 29 -1.69 -0.07 -2.83
N ALA A 30 -1.39 0.21 -1.57
CA ALA A 30 -1.84 -0.66 -0.48
C ALA A 30 -3.37 -0.70 -0.49
N TYR A 31 -3.94 -1.89 -0.26
CA TYR A 31 -5.37 -2.11 -0.14
C TYR A 31 -6.21 -1.93 -1.43
N SER A 32 -5.59 -1.75 -2.60
CA SER A 32 -6.30 -1.63 -3.88
C SER A 32 -7.14 -2.86 -4.27
N ALA A 33 -6.81 -4.03 -3.71
CA ALA A 33 -7.60 -5.26 -3.84
C ALA A 33 -8.56 -5.48 -2.64
N SER A 34 -9.01 -4.42 -1.98
CA SER A 34 -9.95 -4.50 -0.86
C SER A 34 -11.20 -5.29 -1.25
N PRO A 35 -11.75 -6.14 -0.36
CA PRO A 35 -12.98 -6.88 -0.63
C PRO A 35 -14.15 -5.99 -1.10
N PHE A 36 -14.19 -4.73 -0.64
CA PHE A 36 -15.21 -3.75 -1.03
C PHE A 36 -15.09 -3.25 -2.47
N LEU A 37 -13.95 -3.43 -3.12
CA LEU A 37 -13.71 -3.07 -4.52
C LEU A 37 -13.72 -4.29 -5.44
N ARG A 38 -13.88 -5.51 -4.89
CA ARG A 38 -13.58 -6.73 -5.62
C ARG A 38 -14.49 -6.95 -6.84
N ASP A 39 -15.72 -6.47 -6.78
CA ASP A 39 -16.69 -6.48 -7.89
C ASP A 39 -16.31 -5.54 -9.05
N LEU A 40 -15.38 -4.62 -8.84
CA LEU A 40 -14.85 -3.70 -9.85
C LEU A 40 -13.46 -4.10 -10.38
N ILE A 41 -12.82 -5.12 -9.81
CA ILE A 41 -11.46 -5.51 -10.16
C ILE A 41 -11.49 -6.84 -10.92
N ASP A 42 -11.16 -6.82 -12.21
CA ASP A 42 -11.10 -8.03 -13.04
C ASP A 42 -9.90 -8.93 -12.69
N LEU A 43 -8.77 -8.33 -12.27
CA LEU A 43 -7.54 -9.03 -11.91
C LEU A 43 -6.86 -8.35 -10.70
N ALA A 44 -6.71 -9.10 -9.61
CA ALA A 44 -6.01 -8.68 -8.40
C ALA A 44 -4.65 -9.37 -8.30
N VAL A 45 -3.59 -8.57 -8.21
CA VAL A 45 -2.20 -9.04 -8.08
C VAL A 45 -1.61 -8.54 -6.77
N ILE A 46 -0.96 -9.42 -6.01
CA ILE A 46 -0.14 -9.04 -4.85
C ILE A 46 1.33 -9.28 -5.16
N VAL A 47 2.17 -8.29 -4.87
CA VAL A 47 3.62 -8.42 -4.87
C VAL A 47 4.05 -8.68 -3.43
N ASP A 48 4.34 -9.94 -3.14
CA ASP A 48 4.73 -10.42 -1.83
C ASP A 48 6.24 -10.29 -1.64
N VAL A 49 6.63 -9.49 -0.66
CA VAL A 49 8.02 -9.14 -0.35
C VAL A 49 8.18 -9.19 1.16
N PRO A 50 9.24 -9.85 1.68
CA PRO A 50 9.50 -9.88 3.11
C PRO A 50 9.52 -8.47 3.72
N THR A 51 8.84 -8.27 4.85
CA THR A 51 8.72 -6.96 5.52
C THR A 51 10.07 -6.26 5.71
N LYS A 52 11.12 -7.01 6.10
CA LYS A 52 12.48 -6.48 6.22
C LYS A 52 12.98 -5.81 4.93
N VAL A 53 12.77 -6.45 3.78
CA VAL A 53 13.18 -5.91 2.47
C VAL A 53 12.35 -4.68 2.10
N ARG A 54 11.05 -4.67 2.42
CA ARG A 54 10.18 -3.50 2.23
C ARG A 54 10.63 -2.31 3.07
N HIS A 55 11.00 -2.54 4.33
CA HIS A 55 11.56 -1.53 5.23
C HIS A 55 12.89 -0.98 4.70
N GLU A 56 13.83 -1.84 4.33
CA GLU A 56 15.13 -1.45 3.76
C GLU A 56 14.97 -0.58 2.50
N ARG A 57 14.11 -1.00 1.56
CA ARG A 57 13.80 -0.24 0.33
C ARG A 57 13.10 1.10 0.62
N THR A 58 12.31 1.18 1.68
CA THR A 58 11.62 2.42 2.07
C THR A 58 12.57 3.39 2.76
N ALA A 59 13.40 2.92 3.69
CA ALA A 59 14.45 3.72 4.31
C ALA A 59 15.44 4.28 3.28
N ALA A 60 15.81 3.49 2.27
CA ALA A 60 16.67 3.95 1.18
C ALA A 60 16.04 5.06 0.32
N ARG A 61 14.70 5.11 0.19
CA ARG A 61 13.96 6.15 -0.54
C ARG A 61 13.75 7.40 0.30
N GLU A 62 13.43 7.25 1.58
CA GLU A 62 13.11 8.35 2.50
C GLU A 62 14.31 8.75 3.38
N GLN A 63 15.49 8.90 2.78
CA GLN A 63 16.73 9.23 3.49
C GLN A 63 16.56 10.50 4.35
N GLY A 64 17.01 10.45 5.60
CA GLY A 64 16.88 11.55 6.56
C GLY A 64 15.49 11.69 7.22
N ALA A 65 14.64 10.67 7.11
CA ALA A 65 13.32 10.62 7.75
C ALA A 65 13.20 9.47 8.78
N GLU A 66 14.29 9.11 9.46
CA GLU A 66 14.36 7.94 10.34
C GLU A 66 13.33 7.99 11.48
N GLY A 67 13.18 9.15 12.13
CA GLY A 67 12.19 9.33 13.19
C GLY A 67 10.75 9.21 12.69
N PHE A 68 10.48 9.70 11.48
CA PHE A 68 9.19 9.56 10.82
C PHE A 68 8.89 8.09 10.47
N LEU A 69 9.84 7.40 9.85
CA LEU A 69 9.68 5.98 9.50
C LEU A 69 9.48 5.11 10.74
N ALA A 70 10.18 5.39 11.83
CA ALA A 70 9.99 4.67 13.08
C ALA A 70 8.55 4.82 13.62
N ALA A 71 8.01 6.04 13.63
CA ALA A 71 6.62 6.30 14.02
C ALA A 71 5.61 5.67 13.05
N TRP A 72 5.90 5.74 11.74
CA TRP A 72 5.08 5.12 10.70
C TRP A 72 4.99 3.60 10.89
N HIS A 73 6.13 2.92 11.01
CA HIS A 73 6.19 1.46 11.19
C HIS A 73 5.50 1.00 12.47
N ALA A 74 5.61 1.76 13.56
CA ALA A 74 4.94 1.45 14.81
C ALA A 74 3.40 1.40 14.73
N VAL A 75 2.80 1.99 13.69
CA VAL A 75 1.35 1.94 13.43
C VAL A 75 1.04 1.00 12.27
N TRP A 76 1.71 1.21 11.13
CA TRP A 76 1.28 0.63 9.87
C TRP A 76 1.71 -0.81 9.67
N ASP A 77 2.79 -1.28 10.31
CA ASP A 77 3.22 -2.67 10.15
C ASP A 77 2.15 -3.63 10.70
N ASP A 78 1.59 -3.34 11.88
CA ASP A 78 0.52 -4.16 12.48
C ASP A 78 -0.79 -4.08 11.67
N VAL A 79 -1.11 -2.90 11.13
CA VAL A 79 -2.29 -2.71 10.27
C VAL A 79 -2.15 -3.50 8.97
N GLU A 80 -1.00 -3.43 8.32
CA GLU A 80 -0.71 -4.18 7.10
C GLU A 80 -0.74 -5.70 7.36
N SER A 81 -0.09 -6.16 8.44
CA SER A 81 -0.15 -7.57 8.86
C SER A 81 -1.59 -8.02 9.05
N TYR A 82 -2.40 -7.28 9.81
CA TYR A 82 -3.81 -7.62 10.00
C TYR A 82 -4.57 -7.68 8.68
N TYR A 83 -4.37 -6.71 7.79
CA TYR A 83 -5.05 -6.67 6.50
C TYR A 83 -4.67 -7.89 5.64
N PHE A 84 -3.38 -8.13 5.43
CA PHE A 84 -2.90 -9.20 4.55
C PHE A 84 -2.96 -10.59 5.19
N GLU A 85 -3.21 -10.72 6.48
CA GLU A 85 -3.43 -12.03 7.12
C GLU A 85 -4.93 -12.35 7.30
N ARG A 86 -5.78 -11.34 7.49
CA ARG A 86 -7.17 -11.52 7.93
C ARG A 86 -8.20 -10.97 6.95
N VAL A 87 -7.97 -9.79 6.39
CA VAL A 87 -8.98 -9.08 5.57
C VAL A 87 -8.88 -9.48 4.10
N CYS A 88 -7.68 -9.39 3.51
CA CYS A 88 -7.40 -9.76 2.14
C CYS A 88 -6.12 -10.62 2.08
N PRO A 89 -6.22 -11.91 2.46
CA PRO A 89 -5.07 -12.80 2.45
C PRO A 89 -4.56 -13.10 1.04
N PRO A 90 -3.30 -13.56 0.86
CA PRO A 90 -2.73 -13.86 -0.46
C PRO A 90 -3.61 -14.77 -1.34
N ARG A 91 -4.35 -15.71 -0.72
CA ARG A 91 -5.30 -16.60 -1.42
C ARG A 91 -6.51 -15.87 -2.05
N SER A 92 -6.74 -14.62 -1.71
CA SER A 92 -7.81 -13.78 -2.26
C SER A 92 -7.39 -13.05 -3.53
N PHE A 93 -6.10 -13.10 -3.88
CA PHE A 93 -5.55 -12.54 -5.11
C PHE A 93 -5.53 -13.61 -6.20
N ASP A 94 -5.65 -13.18 -7.46
CA ASP A 94 -5.60 -14.07 -8.62
C ASP A 94 -4.14 -14.47 -8.94
N LEU A 95 -3.19 -13.59 -8.59
CA LEU A 95 -1.77 -13.82 -8.79
C LEU A 95 -0.94 -13.29 -7.62
N VAL A 96 0.01 -14.11 -7.16
CA VAL A 96 1.02 -13.75 -6.17
C VAL A 96 2.38 -13.71 -6.86
N ILE A 97 3.04 -12.57 -6.84
CA ILE A 97 4.40 -12.38 -7.36
C ILE A 97 5.36 -12.28 -6.19
N GLN A 98 6.41 -13.10 -6.18
CA GLN A 98 7.48 -13.05 -5.17
C GLN A 98 8.61 -12.13 -5.67
N ASN A 99 9.09 -11.18 -4.85
CA ASN A 99 10.10 -10.19 -5.26
C ASN A 99 11.15 -9.87 -4.19
#